data_AF-A0AAN9PKZ6-F1
#
_entry.id   AF-A0AAN9PKZ6-F1
#
_cell.length_a   1.000
_cell.length_b   1.000
_cell.length_c   1.000
_cell.angle_alpha   90.00
_cell.angle_beta   90.00
_cell.angle_gamma   90.00
#
_symmetry.space_group_name_H-M   'P 1'
#
loop_
_entity.id
_entity.type
_entity.pdbx_description
1 polymer ?
#
loop_
_entity_poly.entity_id
_entity_poly.type
_entity_poly.pdbx_seq_one_letter_code
_entity_poly.pdbx_strand_id
1 'polypeptide(L)'
;MSHSTDGQLSFLRSLIQTRSFNNATLGFLESLLVSKDVKSSTEVRSSLTQLLRSESLSVIRSIAAKTVHEKLLALDFLVRAFFLVGDLQSCLALRYEALLMRELKFTSCYWLQVSPEEWLSFVEDAVRNGFHAVAEKACENALSCLRNKADLKSGSDTVSENLKAVISEITRLRNCAIASFASRSVQVQAAEYLKRKTTEPQNSDLLCKGKRCLASISFRNGIKRQNIRKLQKSLAGQR
;
A
#
# COMPACT_ATOMS: atom_id res chain seq x y z
N MET A 1 11.41 13.96 34.27
CA MET A 1 10.04 14.49 34.16
C MET A 1 9.34 13.73 33.05
N SER A 2 8.36 12.89 33.40
CA SER A 2 7.51 12.18 32.45
C SER A 2 6.47 13.15 31.91
N HIS A 3 6.76 13.77 30.77
CA HIS A 3 5.71 14.48 30.02
C HIS A 3 4.64 13.46 29.63
N SER A 4 3.37 13.75 29.93
CA SER A 4 2.26 12.89 29.51
C SER A 4 2.27 12.77 27.98
N THR A 5 2.21 11.54 27.48
CA THR A 5 2.18 11.20 26.05
C THR A 5 1.09 11.96 25.31
N ASP A 6 -0.05 12.21 25.96
CA ASP A 6 -1.18 12.96 25.40
C ASP A 6 -0.84 14.43 25.13
N GLY A 7 -0.02 15.05 25.98
CA GLY A 7 0.45 16.42 25.80
C GLY A 7 1.38 16.55 24.59
N GLN A 8 2.27 15.57 24.39
CA GLN A 8 3.18 15.53 23.25
C GLN A 8 2.44 15.29 21.92
N LEU A 9 1.45 14.40 21.91
CA LEU A 9 0.60 14.16 20.74
C LEU A 9 -0.24 15.40 20.39
N SER A 10 -0.78 16.09 21.39
CA SER A 10 -1.54 17.33 21.18
C SER A 10 -0.66 18.44 20.62
N PHE A 11 0.59 18.55 21.09
CA PHE A 11 1.55 19.48 20.54
C PHE A 11 1.93 19.16 19.08
N LEU A 12 2.20 17.89 18.77
CA LEU A 12 2.45 17.44 17.39
C LEU A 12 1.28 17.79 16.47
N ARG A 13 0.03 17.54 16.91
CA ARG A 13 -1.17 17.91 16.17
C ARG A 13 -1.20 19.41 15.86
N SER A 14 -0.93 20.26 16.85
CA SER A 14 -0.88 21.72 16.66
C SER A 14 0.16 22.13 15.62
N LEU A 15 1.35 21.54 15.65
CA LEU A 15 2.40 21.79 14.64
C LEU A 15 1.94 21.40 13.23
N ILE A 16 1.28 20.26 13.07
CA ILE A 16 0.78 19.82 11.76
C ILE A 16 -0.34 20.74 11.26
N GLN A 17 -1.26 21.12 12.15
CA GLN A 17 -2.39 21.99 11.83
C GLN A 17 -1.95 23.41 11.43
N THR A 18 -0.92 23.93 12.10
CA THR A 18 -0.30 25.23 11.76
C THR A 18 0.64 25.16 10.56
N ARG A 19 0.75 24.00 9.89
CA ARG A 19 1.59 23.78 8.70
C ARG A 19 3.08 24.02 8.97
N SER A 20 3.52 23.71 10.19
CA SER A 20 4.93 23.65 10.57
C SER A 20 5.60 22.43 9.92
N PHE A 21 5.71 22.43 8.60
CA PHE A 21 6.29 21.34 7.80
C PHE A 21 7.80 21.55 7.65
N ASN A 22 8.53 21.31 8.73
CA ASN A 22 9.97 21.53 8.79
C ASN A 22 10.69 20.35 9.47
N ASN A 23 12.03 20.36 9.37
CA ASN A 23 12.87 19.31 9.96
C ASN A 23 12.80 19.28 11.49
N ALA A 24 12.53 20.41 12.15
CA ALA A 24 12.33 20.44 13.60
C ALA A 24 11.10 19.63 14.02
N THR A 25 10.01 19.72 13.27
CA THR A 25 8.78 18.96 13.53
C THR A 25 8.98 17.47 13.28
N LEU A 26 9.75 17.10 12.24
CA LEU A 26 10.14 15.70 11.99
C LEU A 26 11.07 15.16 13.08
N GLY A 27 12.05 15.93 13.53
CA GLY A 27 12.93 15.56 14.64
C GLY A 27 12.17 15.40 15.96
N PHE A 28 11.15 16.24 16.19
CA PHE A 28 10.23 16.04 17.31
C PHE A 28 9.46 14.73 17.18
N LEU A 29 8.86 14.43 16.03
CA LEU A 29 8.19 13.15 15.76
C LEU A 29 9.13 11.95 16.01
N GLU A 30 10.36 12.02 15.51
CA GLU A 30 11.38 10.98 15.72
C GLU A 30 11.72 10.79 17.20
N SER A 31 11.83 11.88 17.96
CA SER A 31 12.09 11.81 19.40
C SER A 31 10.98 11.08 20.18
N LEU A 32 9.73 11.15 19.71
CA LEU A 32 8.60 10.43 20.32
C LEU A 32 8.67 8.92 20.07
N LEU A 33 9.36 8.49 19.01
CA LEU A 33 9.51 7.07 18.67
C LEU A 33 10.55 6.36 19.55
N VAL A 34 11.37 7.10 20.30
CA VAL A 34 12.39 6.55 21.19
C VAL A 34 11.72 6.05 22.47
N SER A 35 11.61 4.72 22.61
CA SER A 35 11.14 4.08 23.85
C SER A 35 12.14 3.07 24.38
N LYS A 36 12.11 2.87 25.71
CA LYS A 36 12.93 1.86 26.43
C LYS A 36 12.34 0.44 26.40
N ASP A 37 11.05 0.30 26.12
CA ASP A 37 10.35 -0.99 26.08
C ASP A 37 9.58 -1.18 24.76
N VAL A 38 9.46 -2.42 24.32
CA VAL A 38 8.85 -2.77 23.03
C VAL A 38 7.34 -2.51 23.02
N LYS A 39 6.62 -2.84 24.11
CA LYS A 39 5.16 -2.64 24.17
C LYS A 39 4.82 -1.16 24.07
N SER A 40 5.49 -0.33 24.87
CA SER A 40 5.35 1.12 24.80
C SER A 40 5.77 1.70 23.44
N SER A 41 6.81 1.16 22.80
CA SER A 41 7.18 1.58 21.42
C SER A 41 6.06 1.29 20.40
N THR A 42 5.45 0.11 20.46
CA THR A 42 4.36 -0.26 19.54
C THR A 42 3.10 0.57 19.74
N GLU A 43 2.76 0.87 20.99
CA GLU A 43 1.59 1.69 21.34
C GLU A 43 1.77 3.15 20.89
N VAL A 44 2.95 3.72 21.12
CA VAL A 44 3.29 5.07 20.67
C VAL A 44 3.27 5.15 19.14
N ARG A 45 3.86 4.17 18.45
CA ARG A 45 3.82 4.10 16.98
C ARG A 45 2.39 4.01 16.45
N SER A 46 1.54 3.20 17.07
CA SER A 46 0.13 3.08 16.68
C SER A 46 -0.61 4.42 16.84
N SER A 47 -0.42 5.08 17.98
CA SER A 47 -1.06 6.37 18.28
C SER A 47 -0.60 7.47 17.32
N LEU A 48 0.71 7.55 17.05
CA LEU A 48 1.28 8.48 16.08
C LEU A 48 0.79 8.19 14.66
N THR A 49 0.71 6.92 14.27
CA THR A 49 0.17 6.52 12.96
C THR A 49 -1.27 6.97 12.79
N GLN A 50 -2.11 6.75 13.81
CA GLN A 50 -3.51 7.17 13.77
C GLN A 50 -3.64 8.70 13.68
N LEU A 51 -2.86 9.44 14.47
CA LEU A 51 -2.83 10.90 14.42
C LEU A 51 -2.38 11.39 13.04
N LEU A 52 -1.29 10.85 12.49
CA LEU A 52 -0.79 11.25 11.18
C LEU A 52 -1.82 10.96 10.09
N ARG A 53 -2.53 9.82 10.13
CA ARG A 53 -3.62 9.50 9.19
C ARG A 53 -4.79 10.49 9.29
N SER A 54 -5.18 10.90 10.50
CA SER A 54 -6.27 11.86 10.67
C SER A 54 -5.88 13.27 10.21
N GLU A 55 -4.70 13.72 10.63
CA GLU A 55 -4.24 15.07 10.30
C GLU A 55 -3.83 15.19 8.83
N SER A 56 -3.23 14.16 8.22
CA SER A 56 -2.86 14.19 6.79
C SER A 56 -4.08 14.40 5.90
N LEU A 57 -5.20 13.76 6.21
CA LEU A 57 -6.45 13.95 5.47
C LEU A 57 -6.98 15.39 5.59
N SER A 58 -6.89 15.98 6.78
CA SER A 58 -7.22 17.38 7.02
C SER A 58 -6.30 18.33 6.24
N VAL A 59 -4.99 18.05 6.27
CA VAL A 59 -3.96 18.78 5.50
C VAL A 59 -4.30 18.77 4.01
N ILE A 60 -4.47 17.58 3.43
CA ILE A 60 -4.74 17.38 2.00
C ILE A 60 -5.99 18.15 1.55
N ARG A 61 -7.08 18.10 2.34
CA ARG A 61 -8.30 18.86 2.05
C ARG A 61 -8.07 20.36 2.07
N SER A 62 -7.35 20.86 3.07
CA SER A 62 -7.10 22.30 3.21
C SER A 62 -6.20 22.88 2.11
N ILE A 63 -5.28 22.06 1.56
CA ILE A 63 -4.34 22.50 0.52
C ILE A 63 -4.86 22.21 -0.89
N ALA A 64 -6.08 21.68 -1.05
CA ALA A 64 -6.62 21.30 -2.36
C ALA A 64 -6.65 22.48 -3.36
N ALA A 65 -6.94 23.69 -2.90
CA ALA A 65 -6.97 24.91 -3.71
C ALA A 65 -5.62 25.65 -3.77
N LYS A 66 -4.58 25.13 -3.11
CA LYS A 66 -3.25 25.76 -3.06
C LYS A 66 -2.42 25.47 -4.30
N THR A 67 -1.29 26.18 -4.42
CA THR A 67 -0.34 26.00 -5.52
C THR A 67 0.25 24.59 -5.51
N VAL A 68 0.76 24.14 -6.67
CA VAL A 68 1.43 22.84 -6.79
C VAL A 68 2.65 22.77 -5.86
N HIS A 69 3.38 23.88 -5.71
CA HIS A 69 4.53 23.95 -4.82
C HIS A 69 4.14 23.72 -3.35
N GLU A 70 3.13 24.43 -2.83
CA GLU A 70 2.63 24.24 -1.47
C GLU A 70 2.12 22.80 -1.24
N LYS A 71 1.46 22.22 -2.25
CA LYS A 71 1.01 20.82 -2.20
C LYS A 71 2.18 19.86 -2.07
N LEU A 72 3.21 20.03 -2.89
CA LEU A 72 4.39 19.16 -2.88
C LEU A 72 5.18 19.28 -1.57
N LEU A 73 5.29 20.48 -0.99
CA LEU A 73 5.92 20.67 0.33
C LEU A 73 5.17 19.90 1.43
N ALA A 74 3.84 19.97 1.43
CA ALA A 74 3.03 19.22 2.39
C ALA A 74 3.16 17.70 2.19
N LEU A 75 3.13 17.23 0.93
CA LEU A 75 3.29 15.82 0.61
C LEU A 75 4.68 15.30 1.00
N ASP A 76 5.76 16.04 0.74
CA ASP A 76 7.12 15.66 1.15
C ASP A 76 7.22 15.46 2.67
N PHE A 77 6.71 16.43 3.44
CA PHE A 77 6.67 16.33 4.89
C PHE A 77 5.88 15.09 5.36
N LEU A 78 4.68 14.87 4.81
CA LEU A 78 3.84 13.75 5.19
C LEU A 78 4.45 12.39 4.82
N VAL A 79 5.08 12.28 3.63
CA VAL A 79 5.82 11.08 3.21
C VAL A 79 6.90 10.74 4.23
N ARG A 80 7.71 11.73 4.63
CA ARG A 80 8.78 11.55 5.62
C ARG A 80 8.21 11.18 6.99
N ALA A 81 7.13 11.82 7.42
CA ALA A 81 6.46 11.51 8.68
C ALA A 81 5.90 10.07 8.71
N PHE A 82 5.22 9.63 7.64
CA PHE A 82 4.72 8.25 7.54
C PHE A 82 5.83 7.21 7.45
N PHE A 83 6.94 7.54 6.81
CA PHE A 83 8.14 6.69 6.79
C PHE A 83 8.69 6.48 8.21
N LEU A 84 8.82 7.55 9.02
CA LEU A 84 9.31 7.46 10.41
C LEU A 84 8.43 6.53 11.28
N VAL A 85 7.11 6.67 11.19
CA VAL A 85 6.17 5.81 11.94
C VAL A 85 5.97 4.43 11.29
N GLY A 86 6.62 4.16 10.16
CA GLY A 86 6.56 2.89 9.42
C GLY A 86 5.21 2.55 8.80
N ASP A 87 4.38 3.56 8.53
CA ASP A 87 3.13 3.39 7.79
C ASP A 87 3.42 3.43 6.27
N LEU A 88 3.98 2.33 5.78
CA LEU A 88 4.43 2.21 4.38
C LEU A 88 3.31 2.43 3.38
N GLN A 89 2.07 2.04 3.72
CA GLN A 89 0.93 2.22 2.82
C GLN A 89 0.64 3.71 2.59
N SER A 90 0.55 4.51 3.66
CA SER A 90 0.32 5.95 3.55
C SER A 90 1.52 6.66 2.90
N CYS A 91 2.75 6.23 3.23
CA CYS A 91 3.97 6.74 2.60
C CYS A 91 3.97 6.54 1.07
N LEU A 92 3.74 5.31 0.61
CA LEU A 92 3.70 4.99 -0.83
C LEU A 92 2.54 5.67 -1.53
N ALA A 93 1.36 5.75 -0.91
CA ALA A 93 0.22 6.46 -1.49
C ALA A 93 0.56 7.93 -1.74
N LEU A 94 1.13 8.64 -0.77
CA LEU A 94 1.49 10.05 -0.93
C LEU A 94 2.67 10.28 -1.88
N ARG A 95 3.68 9.39 -1.88
CA ARG A 95 4.75 9.42 -2.90
C ARG A 95 4.17 9.28 -4.30
N TYR A 96 3.24 8.36 -4.51
CA TYR A 96 2.59 8.16 -5.79
C TYR A 96 1.80 9.39 -6.25
N GLU A 97 0.98 9.98 -5.36
CA GLU A 97 0.23 11.19 -5.68
C GLU A 97 1.16 12.39 -6.00
N ALA A 98 2.29 12.50 -5.30
CA ALA A 98 3.29 13.53 -5.60
C ALA A 98 3.94 13.34 -6.98
N LEU A 99 4.24 12.09 -7.38
CA LEU A 99 4.75 11.78 -8.72
C LEU A 99 3.73 12.15 -9.81
N LEU A 100 2.46 11.77 -9.62
CA LEU A 100 1.41 12.10 -10.58
C LEU A 100 1.17 13.61 -10.71
N MET A 101 1.13 14.32 -9.58
CA MET A 101 0.92 15.77 -9.58
C MET A 101 2.04 16.50 -10.32
N ARG A 102 3.29 16.06 -10.12
CA ARG A 102 4.47 16.57 -10.81
C ARG A 102 4.38 16.33 -12.33
N GLU A 103 4.08 15.10 -12.73
CA GLU A 103 3.99 14.74 -14.15
C GLU A 103 2.86 15.49 -14.89
N LEU A 104 1.69 15.67 -14.24
CA LEU A 104 0.58 16.43 -14.80
C LEU A 104 0.93 17.92 -15.02
N LYS A 105 1.86 18.46 -14.24
CA LYS A 105 2.24 19.88 -14.24
C LYS A 105 3.55 20.18 -14.95
N PHE A 106 4.27 19.14 -15.37
CA PHE A 106 5.55 19.26 -16.06
C PHE A 106 5.46 20.13 -17.33
N THR A 107 4.36 20.04 -18.09
CA THR A 107 4.16 20.85 -19.32
C THR A 107 4.19 22.35 -19.06
N SER A 108 3.81 22.79 -17.85
CA SER A 108 3.87 24.19 -17.41
C SER A 108 5.12 24.52 -16.59
N CYS A 109 5.81 23.53 -16.04
CA CYS A 109 6.95 23.71 -15.13
C CYS A 109 7.96 22.57 -15.28
N TYR A 110 9.03 22.78 -16.07
CA TYR A 110 10.00 21.73 -16.39
C TYR A 110 10.73 21.13 -15.16
N TRP A 111 10.91 21.88 -14.07
CA TRP A 111 11.53 21.35 -12.84
C TRP A 111 10.65 20.34 -12.09
N LEU A 112 9.38 20.19 -12.47
CA LEU A 112 8.48 19.15 -11.94
C LEU A 112 8.57 17.86 -12.74
N GLN A 113 9.52 17.73 -13.66
CA GLN A 113 9.69 16.48 -14.40
C GLN A 113 10.02 15.35 -13.44
N VAL A 114 9.27 14.26 -13.52
CA VAL A 114 9.65 13.02 -12.83
C VAL A 114 10.65 12.27 -13.71
N SER A 115 11.81 11.96 -13.13
CA SER A 115 12.86 11.22 -13.82
C SER A 115 12.49 9.72 -14.00
N PRO A 116 13.06 9.03 -15.00
CA PRO A 116 12.91 7.58 -15.12
C PRO A 116 13.34 6.82 -13.85
N GLU A 117 14.40 7.27 -13.20
CA GLU A 117 14.97 6.67 -11.99
C GLU A 117 14.05 6.86 -10.78
N GLU A 118 13.39 8.02 -10.66
CA GLU A 118 12.38 8.24 -9.61
C GLU A 118 11.19 7.29 -9.76
N TRP A 119 10.72 7.07 -10.99
CA TRP A 119 9.67 6.09 -11.27
C TRP A 119 10.11 4.67 -10.95
N LEU A 120 11.32 4.28 -11.37
CA LEU A 120 11.87 2.96 -11.10
C LEU A 120 11.99 2.71 -9.59
N SER A 121 12.59 3.64 -8.86
CA SER A 121 12.74 3.55 -7.40
C SER A 121 11.39 3.39 -6.70
N PHE A 122 10.36 4.14 -7.12
CA PHE A 122 9.02 3.99 -6.56
C PHE A 122 8.44 2.58 -6.80
N VAL A 123 8.55 2.08 -8.04
CA VAL A 123 8.03 0.76 -8.40
C VAL A 123 8.75 -0.35 -7.64
N GLU A 124 10.08 -0.28 -7.55
CA GLU A 124 10.89 -1.23 -6.79
C GLU A 124 10.46 -1.27 -5.32
N ASP A 125 10.30 -0.10 -4.69
CA ASP A 125 9.83 0.01 -3.31
C ASP A 125 8.43 -0.62 -3.15
N ALA A 126 7.50 -0.32 -4.06
CA ALA A 126 6.14 -0.86 -4.01
C ALA A 126 6.11 -2.39 -4.16
N VAL A 127 6.88 -2.95 -5.10
CA VAL A 127 6.98 -4.41 -5.31
C VAL A 127 7.63 -5.09 -4.11
N ARG A 128 8.76 -4.55 -3.62
CA ARG A 128 9.53 -5.11 -2.49
C ARG A 128 8.69 -5.19 -1.21
N ASN A 129 7.82 -4.21 -1.01
CA ASN A 129 6.92 -4.14 0.14
C ASN A 129 5.56 -4.84 -0.10
N GLY A 130 5.38 -5.54 -1.22
CA GLY A 130 4.20 -6.35 -1.51
C GLY A 130 2.95 -5.57 -1.94
N PHE A 131 3.07 -4.28 -2.26
CA PHE A 131 1.98 -3.44 -2.74
C PHE A 131 1.77 -3.59 -4.26
N HIS A 132 1.50 -4.82 -4.71
CA HIS A 132 1.50 -5.18 -6.13
C HIS A 132 0.49 -4.40 -6.97
N ALA A 133 -0.72 -4.10 -6.46
CA ALA A 133 -1.70 -3.30 -7.19
C ALA A 133 -1.27 -1.84 -7.38
N VAL A 134 -0.59 -1.26 -6.39
CA VAL A 134 -0.02 0.10 -6.49
C VAL A 134 1.16 0.09 -7.47
N ALA A 135 2.01 -0.94 -7.38
CA ALA A 135 3.13 -1.11 -8.30
C ALA A 135 2.67 -1.23 -9.76
N GLU A 136 1.65 -2.05 -10.04
CA GLU A 136 1.09 -2.20 -11.38
C GLU A 136 0.63 -0.86 -11.96
N LYS A 137 -0.20 -0.12 -11.20
CA LYS A 137 -0.70 1.19 -11.63
C LYS A 137 0.42 2.23 -11.81
N ALA A 138 1.48 2.15 -10.99
CA ALA A 138 2.64 3.01 -11.13
C ALA A 138 3.48 2.66 -12.37
N CYS A 139 3.65 1.38 -12.68
CA CYS A 139 4.30 0.95 -13.92
C CYS A 139 3.55 1.47 -15.15
N GLU A 140 2.22 1.41 -15.16
CA GLU A 140 1.42 1.90 -16.28
C GLU A 140 1.65 3.38 -16.55
N ASN A 141 1.57 4.21 -15.51
CA ASN A 141 1.82 5.64 -15.63
C ASN A 141 3.28 5.92 -16.00
N ALA A 142 4.25 5.27 -15.36
CA ALA A 142 5.66 5.43 -15.68
C ALA A 142 5.93 5.10 -17.16
N LEU A 143 5.49 3.95 -17.66
CA LEU A 143 5.69 3.53 -19.05
C LEU A 143 5.03 4.50 -20.04
N SER A 144 3.82 4.99 -19.74
CA SER A 144 3.17 6.00 -20.57
C SER A 144 4.00 7.28 -20.66
N CYS A 145 4.54 7.74 -19.54
CA CYS A 145 5.34 8.97 -19.48
C CYS A 145 6.70 8.81 -20.18
N LEU A 146 7.35 7.66 -20.00
CA LEU A 146 8.65 7.38 -20.59
C LEU A 146 8.59 7.16 -22.10
N ARG A 147 7.52 6.54 -22.62
CA ARG A 147 7.30 6.38 -24.07
C ARG A 147 7.08 7.73 -24.75
N ASN A 148 6.22 8.58 -24.20
CA ASN A 148 6.04 9.95 -24.71
C ASN A 148 7.38 10.72 -24.77
N LYS A 149 8.25 10.53 -23.78
CA LYS A 149 9.60 11.13 -23.74
C LYS A 149 10.54 10.55 -24.80
N ALA A 150 10.40 9.27 -25.16
CA ALA A 150 11.17 8.64 -26.22
C ALA A 150 10.75 9.16 -27.60
N ASP A 151 9.44 9.33 -27.83
CA ASP A 151 8.89 9.85 -29.08
C ASP A 151 9.27 11.32 -29.32
N LEU A 152 9.26 12.14 -28.26
CA LEU A 152 9.74 13.54 -28.30
C LEU A 152 11.24 13.66 -28.64
N LYS A 153 12.05 12.65 -28.29
CA LYS A 153 13.49 12.64 -28.56
C LYS A 153 13.86 12.08 -29.94
N SER A 154 12.89 11.57 -30.71
CA SER A 154 13.10 10.97 -32.04
C SER A 154 13.64 11.94 -33.12
N GLY A 155 13.80 13.23 -32.82
CA GLY A 155 14.57 14.16 -33.67
C GLY A 155 16.10 14.10 -33.49
N SER A 156 16.57 13.32 -32.51
CA SER A 156 17.98 13.03 -32.23
C SER A 156 18.12 11.52 -32.05
N ASP A 157 18.82 10.87 -32.97
CA ASP A 157 18.76 9.43 -33.29
C ASP A 157 19.22 8.42 -32.20
N THR A 158 19.18 8.76 -30.92
CA THR A 158 19.48 7.77 -29.87
C THR A 158 18.68 8.02 -28.60
N VAL A 159 17.58 7.28 -28.43
CA VAL A 159 17.03 6.99 -27.10
C VAL A 159 18.16 6.36 -26.29
N SER A 160 18.60 7.07 -25.25
CA SER A 160 19.69 6.63 -24.36
C SER A 160 19.49 5.18 -23.89
N GLU A 161 20.54 4.36 -23.96
CA GLU A 161 20.51 2.97 -23.50
C GLU A 161 20.02 2.86 -22.05
N ASN A 162 20.35 3.85 -21.21
CA ASN A 162 19.87 3.91 -19.83
C ASN A 162 18.33 4.00 -19.77
N LEU A 163 17.70 4.81 -20.61
CA LEU A 163 16.24 4.92 -20.65
C LEU A 163 15.60 3.59 -21.11
N LYS A 164 16.21 2.90 -22.09
CA LYS A 164 15.75 1.57 -22.52
C LYS A 164 15.87 0.54 -21.38
N ALA A 165 16.97 0.56 -20.63
CA ALA A 165 17.18 -0.29 -19.48
C ALA A 165 16.10 -0.07 -18.41
N VAL A 166 15.84 1.20 -18.04
CA VAL A 166 14.78 1.56 -17.07
C VAL A 166 13.40 1.10 -17.55
N ILE A 167 13.05 1.32 -18.82
CA ILE A 167 11.76 0.86 -19.38
C ILE A 167 11.64 -0.66 -19.32
N SER A 168 12.71 -1.39 -19.63
CA SER A 168 12.72 -2.85 -19.56
C SER A 168 12.50 -3.34 -18.13
N GLU A 169 13.10 -2.68 -17.15
CA GLU A 169 13.04 -3.06 -15.75
C GLU A 169 11.66 -2.75 -15.14
N ILE A 170 11.09 -1.59 -15.43
CA ILE A 170 9.71 -1.27 -15.04
C ILE A 170 8.71 -2.26 -15.66
N THR A 171 8.94 -2.68 -16.91
CA THR A 171 8.11 -3.71 -17.57
C THR A 171 8.24 -5.06 -16.86
N ARG A 172 9.45 -5.47 -16.50
CA ARG A 172 9.71 -6.70 -15.74
C ARG A 172 8.99 -6.66 -14.38
N LEU A 173 9.13 -5.56 -13.64
CA LEU A 173 8.48 -5.36 -12.34
C LEU A 173 6.95 -5.36 -12.44
N ARG A 174 6.38 -4.78 -13.51
CA ARG A 174 4.93 -4.84 -13.78
C ARG A 174 4.46 -6.29 -13.92
N ASN A 175 5.16 -7.09 -14.72
CA ASN A 175 4.81 -8.50 -14.94
C ASN A 175 4.92 -9.30 -13.64
N CYS A 176 5.95 -9.03 -12.82
CA CYS A 176 6.08 -9.62 -11.49
C CYS A 176 4.92 -9.24 -10.56
N ALA A 177 4.50 -7.97 -10.57
CA ALA A 177 3.38 -7.48 -9.75
C ALA A 177 2.05 -8.14 -10.19
N ILE A 178 1.78 -8.20 -11.49
CA ILE A 178 0.58 -8.85 -12.05
C ILE A 178 0.55 -10.34 -11.68
N ALA A 179 1.66 -11.07 -11.86
CA ALA A 179 1.74 -12.48 -11.49
C ALA A 179 1.54 -12.71 -9.98
N SER A 180 2.10 -11.83 -9.15
CA SER A 180 1.94 -11.87 -7.69
C SER A 180 0.51 -11.53 -7.25
N PHE A 181 -0.18 -10.66 -7.99
CA PHE A 181 -1.59 -10.36 -7.75
C PHE A 181 -2.49 -11.51 -8.19
N ALA A 182 -2.28 -12.07 -9.38
CA ALA A 182 -3.06 -13.17 -9.94
C ALA A 182 -2.94 -14.45 -9.10
N SER A 183 -1.74 -14.78 -8.61
CA SER A 183 -1.50 -15.94 -7.72
C SER A 183 -2.21 -15.82 -6.37
N ARG A 184 -2.52 -14.61 -5.92
CA ARG A 184 -3.28 -14.36 -4.68
C ARG A 184 -4.80 -14.29 -4.90
N SER A 185 -5.29 -14.49 -6.12
CA SER A 185 -6.72 -14.51 -6.37
C SER A 185 -7.37 -15.72 -5.68
N VAL A 186 -8.59 -15.51 -5.16
CA VAL A 186 -9.38 -16.56 -4.51
C VAL A 186 -9.58 -17.76 -5.44
N GLN A 187 -9.70 -17.51 -6.74
CA GLN A 187 -9.86 -18.54 -7.77
C GLN A 187 -8.61 -19.41 -7.91
N VAL A 188 -7.43 -18.78 -7.98
CA VAL A 188 -6.14 -19.51 -8.05
C VAL A 188 -5.88 -20.26 -6.74
N GLN A 189 -6.11 -19.63 -5.59
CA GLN A 189 -5.97 -20.27 -4.29
C GLN A 189 -6.95 -21.45 -4.12
N ALA A 190 -8.20 -21.31 -4.58
CA ALA A 190 -9.17 -22.40 -4.57
C ALA A 190 -8.77 -23.54 -5.51
N ALA A 191 -8.25 -23.23 -6.70
CA ALA A 191 -7.75 -24.22 -7.64
C ALA A 191 -6.54 -24.98 -7.08
N GLU A 192 -5.59 -24.29 -6.45
CA GLU A 192 -4.46 -24.91 -5.76
C GLU A 192 -4.90 -25.78 -4.58
N TYR A 193 -5.84 -25.29 -3.76
CA TYR A 193 -6.41 -26.05 -2.65
C TYR A 193 -7.09 -27.33 -3.14
N LEU A 194 -7.89 -27.24 -4.21
CA LEU A 194 -8.53 -28.40 -4.83
C LEU A 194 -7.51 -29.38 -5.38
N LYS A 195 -6.46 -28.90 -6.07
CA LYS A 195 -5.35 -29.75 -6.54
C LYS A 195 -4.69 -30.49 -5.38
N ARG A 196 -4.30 -29.79 -4.30
CA ARG A 196 -3.71 -30.43 -3.10
C ARG A 196 -4.62 -31.50 -2.52
N LYS A 197 -5.93 -31.24 -2.45
CA LYS A 197 -6.91 -32.21 -1.97
C LYS A 197 -7.03 -33.47 -2.86
N THR A 198 -6.78 -33.35 -4.16
CA THR A 198 -6.76 -34.49 -5.09
C THR A 198 -5.42 -35.23 -5.12
N THR A 199 -4.31 -34.57 -4.80
CA THR A 199 -2.97 -35.18 -4.87
C THR A 199 -2.46 -35.74 -3.53
N GLU A 200 -3.01 -35.30 -2.39
CA GLU A 200 -2.75 -35.96 -1.10
C GLU A 200 -3.60 -37.24 -0.99
N PRO A 201 -2.98 -38.43 -0.82
CA PRO A 201 -3.70 -39.57 -0.25
C PRO A 201 -4.29 -39.14 1.08
N GLN A 202 -5.49 -39.62 1.43
CA GLN A 202 -6.03 -39.51 2.78
C GLN A 202 -5.14 -40.28 3.77
N ASN A 203 -3.97 -39.74 4.10
CA ASN A 203 -3.21 -40.17 5.25
C ASN A 203 -3.77 -39.43 6.46
N SER A 204 -4.87 -39.98 6.96
CA SER A 204 -5.26 -39.81 8.36
C SER A 204 -4.12 -40.32 9.23
N ASP A 205 -3.30 -39.40 9.75
CA ASP A 205 -2.83 -39.36 11.13
C ASP A 205 -1.57 -38.50 11.25
N LEU A 206 -1.77 -37.19 11.46
CA LEU A 206 -0.82 -36.40 12.24
C LEU A 206 -1.56 -35.74 13.41
N LEU A 207 -1.29 -36.36 14.55
CA LEU A 207 -1.68 -36.08 15.92
C LEU A 207 -1.64 -34.58 16.28
N CYS A 208 -2.80 -33.95 16.36
CA CYS A 208 -3.06 -32.92 17.36
C CYS A 208 -4.19 -33.43 18.26
N LYS A 209 -3.82 -33.97 19.43
CA LYS A 209 -4.77 -34.33 20.50
C LYS A 209 -5.38 -33.04 21.09
N GLY A 210 -6.21 -32.35 20.31
CA GLY A 210 -7.20 -31.40 20.80
C GLY A 210 -8.56 -32.09 20.75
N LYS A 211 -9.25 -32.21 21.89
CA LYS A 211 -10.59 -32.84 22.01
C LYS A 211 -11.45 -32.53 20.78
N ARG A 212 -11.85 -33.58 20.03
CA ARG A 212 -12.80 -33.45 18.90
C ARG A 212 -14.02 -32.69 19.40
N CYS A 213 -14.14 -31.44 18.96
CA CYS A 213 -15.19 -30.54 19.44
C CYS A 213 -16.52 -30.99 18.83
N LEU A 214 -17.35 -31.70 19.60
CA LEU A 214 -18.69 -32.20 19.21
C LEU A 214 -19.59 -31.09 18.61
N ALA A 215 -19.34 -29.84 19.00
CA ALA A 215 -19.98 -28.65 18.45
C ALA A 215 -19.73 -28.47 16.93
N SER A 216 -18.52 -28.76 16.45
CA SER A 216 -18.15 -28.62 15.02
C SER A 216 -18.89 -29.63 14.13
N ILE A 217 -19.02 -30.87 14.60
CA ILE A 217 -19.76 -31.93 13.89
C ILE A 217 -21.25 -31.58 13.86
N SER A 218 -21.80 -31.13 14.99
CA SER A 218 -23.21 -30.76 15.11
C SER A 218 -23.57 -29.56 14.24
N PHE A 219 -22.69 -28.56 14.16
CA PHE A 219 -22.85 -27.40 13.28
C PHE A 219 -22.83 -27.81 11.80
N ARG A 220 -21.83 -28.59 11.38
CA ARG A 220 -21.74 -29.11 10.00
C ARG A 220 -22.95 -29.96 9.62
N ASN A 221 -23.44 -30.81 10.52
CA ASN A 221 -24.64 -31.61 10.33
C ASN A 221 -25.91 -30.74 10.30
N GLY A 222 -25.94 -29.62 11.03
CA GLY A 222 -26.99 -28.61 10.97
C GLY A 222 -27.09 -27.97 9.58
N ILE A 223 -25.96 -27.48 9.06
CA ILE A 223 -25.87 -26.91 7.70
C ILE A 223 -26.30 -27.92 6.64
N LYS A 224 -25.82 -29.17 6.72
CA LYS A 224 -26.18 -30.23 5.77
C LYS A 224 -27.68 -30.52 5.77
N ARG A 225 -28.31 -30.61 6.95
CA ARG A 225 -29.77 -30.81 7.08
C ARG A 225 -30.56 -29.62 6.56
N GLN A 226 -30.10 -28.40 6.80
CA GLN A 226 -30.76 -27.19 6.28
C GLN A 226 -30.72 -27.12 4.75
N ASN A 227 -29.59 -27.49 4.14
CA ASN A 227 -29.44 -27.52 2.69
C ASN A 227 -30.34 -28.59 2.04
N ILE A 228 -30.43 -29.78 2.64
CA ILE A 228 -31.35 -30.84 2.16
C ILE A 228 -32.80 -30.37 2.22
N ARG A 229 -33.22 -29.71 3.32
CA ARG A 229 -34.58 -29.18 3.45
C ARG A 229 -34.88 -28.09 2.41
N LYS A 230 -33.91 -27.21 2.11
CA LYS A 230 -34.06 -26.21 1.04
C LYS A 230 -34.21 -26.87 -0.33
N LEU A 231 -33.41 -27.89 -0.61
CA LEU A 231 -33.45 -28.64 -1.86
C LEU A 231 -34.80 -29.35 -2.06
N GLN A 232 -35.31 -30.00 -1.00
CA GLN A 232 -36.62 -30.65 -1.01
C GLN A 232 -37.75 -29.65 -1.21
N LYS A 233 -37.68 -28.46 -0.59
CA LYS A 233 -38.64 -27.38 -0.80
C LYS A 233 -38.60 -26.82 -2.23
N SER A 234 -37.42 -26.67 -2.83
CA SER A 234 -37.30 -26.22 -4.23
C SER A 234 -37.83 -27.25 -5.22
N LEU A 235 -37.68 -28.54 -4.93
CA LEU A 235 -38.23 -29.64 -5.73
C LEU A 235 -39.76 -29.80 -5.57
N ALA A 236 -40.30 -29.50 -4.39
CA ALA A 236 -41.73 -29.54 -4.13
C ALA A 236 -42.51 -28.34 -4.71
N GLY A 237 -41.83 -27.22 -5.00
CA GLY A 237 -42.43 -26.04 -5.64
C GLY A 237 -42.45 -26.08 -7.18
N GLN A 238 -42.05 -27.20 -7.79
CA GLN A 238 -42.07 -27.44 -9.24
C GLN A 238 -43.10 -28.52 -9.67
N ARG A 239 -44.09 -28.80 -8.83
CA ARG A 239 -45.27 -29.62 -9.18
C ARG A 239 -46.54 -28.81 -9.04
#